data_AF-B6HLY3-F1
#
_entry.id   AF-B6HLY3-F1
#
_cell.length_a   1.000
_cell.length_b   1.000
_cell.length_c   1.000
_cell.angle_alpha   90.00
_cell.angle_beta   90.00
_cell.angle_gamma   90.00
#
_symmetry.space_group_name_H-M   'P 1'
#
loop_
_entity.id
_entity.type
_entity.pdbx_description
1 polymer ?
#
loop_
_entity_poly.entity_id
_entity_poly.type
_entity_poly.pdbx_seq_one_letter_code
_entity_poly.pdbx_strand_id
1 'polypeptide(L)'
;MPGNDVIRSLRLLSRSSGGLVSGPKQVTQRCLTRSMATEATTQPPGAAKDAVQVEQAQRPGGQTPVQVMTYRWPDLEPQRLVHYSRRLLQMPTRHDILHRAVVYEGDSTRQGSASTKWRDDVHGSHKKLYAQKGSGRARAGDKMSPVRRGGGVAFGPHPRDFSTDLPRKIYDQAWRIALSHRLSRGELIVVDNTIDINEASSPFFIKNLIQAHGWYHKGRSTFVTLEPNEMFSDAVEKFGNHARTICVEDLDVKNVLERARLVIEKNALHKILLSHSTDLPKVDTLFSPSASGEKVYPLKFSRLRATWENV
;
A
#
# COMPACT_ATOMS: atom_id res chain seq x y z
N MET A 1 19.75 46.01 -32.98
CA MET A 1 18.96 47.21 -33.31
C MET A 1 17.68 46.76 -33.99
N PRO A 2 16.50 47.16 -33.48
CA PRO A 2 15.17 46.64 -33.83
C PRO A 2 14.38 47.59 -34.78
N GLY A 3 13.17 47.17 -35.18
CA GLY A 3 12.15 47.97 -35.90
C GLY A 3 11.65 47.23 -37.15
N ASN A 4 10.36 47.13 -37.51
CA ASN A 4 9.11 47.80 -37.13
C ASN A 4 7.97 46.79 -37.42
N ASP A 5 6.99 46.61 -36.52
CA ASP A 5 5.67 47.29 -36.49
C ASP A 5 4.81 47.15 -37.77
N VAL A 6 3.57 46.66 -37.59
CA VAL A 6 2.31 47.43 -37.78
C VAL A 6 1.10 46.47 -37.77
N ILE A 7 0.38 46.49 -36.63
CA ILE A 7 -1.07 46.72 -36.45
C ILE A 7 -2.05 46.17 -37.52
N ARG A 8 -2.97 45.31 -37.08
CA ARG A 8 -4.36 45.31 -37.57
C ARG A 8 -5.35 45.23 -36.40
N SER A 9 -6.05 46.33 -36.20
CA SER A 9 -7.21 46.53 -35.33
C SER A 9 -8.52 46.39 -36.12
N LEU A 10 -9.60 45.99 -35.43
CA LEU A 10 -11.04 46.37 -35.56
C LEU A 10 -11.88 45.20 -34.99
N ARG A 11 -12.42 45.20 -33.75
CA ARG A 11 -13.53 45.97 -33.13
C ARG A 11 -14.85 45.99 -33.92
N LEU A 12 -15.88 45.40 -33.30
CA LEU A 12 -17.31 45.79 -33.20
C LEU A 12 -17.98 44.71 -32.30
N LEU A 13 -18.25 44.88 -30.99
CA LEU A 13 -19.21 45.73 -30.25
C LEU A 13 -20.69 45.59 -30.65
N SER A 14 -21.49 45.04 -29.71
CA SER A 14 -22.80 45.51 -29.19
C SER A 14 -23.59 44.29 -28.66
N ARG A 15 -24.43 44.32 -27.62
CA ARG A 15 -24.93 45.31 -26.66
C ARG A 15 -25.68 44.50 -25.57
N SER A 16 -25.36 44.68 -24.30
CA SER A 16 -26.21 45.25 -23.23
C SER A 16 -27.69 44.80 -23.16
N SER A 17 -28.11 44.30 -22.00
CA SER A 17 -29.14 44.98 -21.19
C SER A 17 -28.94 44.63 -19.71
N GLY A 18 -28.92 45.66 -18.87
CA GLY A 18 -28.90 45.57 -17.42
C GLY A 18 -30.31 45.69 -16.84
N GLY A 19 -30.49 45.13 -15.65
CA GLY A 19 -31.63 45.34 -14.76
C GLY A 19 -31.12 45.56 -13.33
N LEU A 20 -31.59 46.64 -12.72
CA LEU A 20 -31.11 47.32 -11.52
C LEU A 20 -31.82 46.85 -10.22
N VAL A 21 -31.10 46.95 -9.09
CA VAL A 21 -31.57 47.40 -7.74
C VAL A 21 -32.29 46.42 -6.79
N SER A 22 -31.57 46.05 -5.71
CA SER A 22 -31.93 46.24 -4.26
C SER A 22 -30.99 45.35 -3.42
N GLY A 23 -29.97 45.85 -2.71
CA GLY A 23 -30.03 46.56 -1.42
C GLY A 23 -29.65 45.59 -0.26
N PRO A 24 -28.63 45.87 0.59
CA PRO A 24 -28.25 44.96 1.67
C PRO A 24 -29.13 45.17 2.91
N LYS A 25 -29.63 44.09 3.51
CA LYS A 25 -30.32 44.15 4.83
C LYS A 25 -29.40 43.61 5.92
N GLN A 26 -28.69 44.52 6.58
CA GLN A 26 -28.31 44.35 7.99
C GLN A 26 -29.56 44.62 8.84
N VAL A 27 -29.86 43.73 9.79
CA VAL A 27 -30.76 44.04 10.89
C VAL A 27 -30.09 43.64 12.19
N THR A 28 -30.11 44.59 13.11
CA THR A 28 -29.41 44.72 14.37
C THR A 28 -29.95 43.84 15.50
N GLN A 29 -29.07 43.64 16.48
CA GLN A 29 -29.32 43.05 17.80
C GLN A 29 -30.60 43.55 18.48
N ARG A 30 -31.21 42.66 19.28
CA ARG A 30 -31.95 43.04 20.48
C ARG A 30 -31.22 42.49 21.71
N CYS A 31 -30.60 43.40 22.46
CA CYS A 31 -30.33 43.20 23.87
C CYS A 31 -31.65 43.21 24.64
N LEU A 32 -31.85 42.22 25.51
CA LEU A 32 -32.68 42.37 26.70
C LEU A 32 -31.90 41.83 27.90
N THR A 33 -31.48 42.79 28.72
CA THR A 33 -30.91 42.68 30.05
C THR A 33 -32.00 42.45 31.09
N ARG A 34 -31.75 41.57 32.08
CA ARG A 34 -31.98 41.69 33.55
C ARG A 34 -32.12 40.29 34.14
N SER A 35 -31.14 39.82 34.93
CA SER A 35 -30.90 40.10 36.36
C SER A 35 -31.53 39.03 37.25
N MET A 36 -30.70 38.34 38.01
CA MET A 36 -30.63 38.38 39.47
C MET A 36 -29.95 37.10 39.96
N ALA A 37 -28.89 37.28 40.72
CA ALA A 37 -28.20 36.24 41.46
C ALA A 37 -29.06 35.81 42.66
N THR A 38 -29.04 34.52 43.02
CA THR A 38 -29.10 34.09 44.42
C THR A 38 -28.38 32.73 44.55
N GLU A 39 -27.69 32.59 45.67
CA GLU A 39 -26.59 31.67 45.95
C GLU A 39 -27.05 30.23 46.30
N ALA A 40 -26.17 29.24 46.12
CA ALA A 40 -26.30 27.94 46.77
C ALA A 40 -24.92 27.38 47.20
N THR A 41 -24.69 27.51 48.51
CA THR A 41 -24.00 26.65 49.48
C THR A 41 -22.76 25.83 49.06
N THR A 42 -21.63 26.20 49.66
CA THR A 42 -20.40 25.41 49.78
C THR A 42 -20.57 24.23 50.75
N GLN A 43 -20.07 23.05 50.37
CA GLN A 43 -19.61 22.00 51.29
C GLN A 43 -18.21 21.52 50.84
N PRO A 44 -17.20 21.37 51.72
CA PRO A 44 -15.90 20.80 51.39
C PRO A 44 -15.78 19.33 51.88
N PRO A 45 -14.64 18.65 51.69
CA PRO A 45 -14.42 17.58 50.72
C PRO A 45 -14.54 16.16 51.32
N GLY A 46 -15.30 15.29 50.66
CA GLY A 46 -15.36 13.86 50.99
C GLY A 46 -14.47 13.05 50.05
N ALA A 47 -13.43 12.45 50.60
CA ALA A 47 -12.47 11.62 49.89
C ALA A 47 -13.12 10.36 49.26
N ALA A 48 -12.91 10.19 47.96
CA ALA A 48 -12.73 8.88 47.34
C ALA A 48 -11.45 8.97 46.51
N LYS A 49 -10.34 8.55 47.13
CA LYS A 49 -9.10 8.21 46.45
C LYS A 49 -9.37 6.97 45.60
N ASP A 50 -8.60 6.83 44.52
CA ASP A 50 -8.52 5.68 43.62
C ASP A 50 -9.28 5.81 42.29
N ALA A 51 -9.04 6.93 41.60
CA ALA A 51 -8.83 6.85 40.17
C ALA A 51 -7.49 7.53 39.88
N VAL A 52 -6.42 6.74 39.70
CA VAL A 52 -5.23 7.23 38.99
C VAL A 52 -5.64 7.41 37.53
N GLN A 53 -6.36 8.50 37.26
CA GLN A 53 -6.36 9.07 35.94
C GLN A 53 -4.96 9.64 35.76
N VAL A 54 -4.13 8.93 35.00
CA VAL A 54 -2.94 9.53 34.42
C VAL A 54 -3.46 10.59 33.45
N GLU A 55 -3.68 11.82 33.94
CA GLU A 55 -3.83 12.99 33.09
C GLU A 55 -2.48 13.19 32.38
N GLN A 56 -2.29 12.46 31.29
CA GLN A 56 -1.28 12.82 30.32
C GLN A 56 -1.74 14.13 29.72
N ALA A 57 -1.09 15.23 30.11
CA ALA A 57 -1.26 16.53 29.47
C ALA A 57 -1.13 16.37 27.96
N GLN A 58 -2.26 16.29 27.26
CA GLN A 58 -2.31 16.17 25.81
C GLN A 58 -1.81 17.50 25.26
N ARG A 59 -0.54 17.55 24.85
CA ARG A 59 -0.03 18.65 24.04
C ARG A 59 -0.96 18.78 22.83
N PRO A 60 -1.48 19.98 22.48
CA PRO A 60 -2.24 20.17 21.26
C PRO A 60 -1.33 19.81 20.07
N GLY A 61 -1.55 18.62 19.48
CA GLY A 61 -0.72 18.05 18.41
C GLY A 61 0.06 16.76 18.76
N GLY A 62 0.07 16.32 20.02
CA GLY A 62 0.69 15.05 20.42
C GLY A 62 -0.21 13.87 20.06
N GLN A 63 0.09 13.16 18.98
CA GLN A 63 -0.65 11.95 18.61
C GLN A 63 -0.27 10.80 19.55
N THR A 64 -1.26 10.15 20.17
CA THR A 64 -1.03 8.94 20.98
C THR A 64 -0.45 7.83 20.09
N PRO A 65 0.62 7.16 20.52
CA PRO A 65 1.19 6.07 19.74
C PRO A 65 0.26 4.84 19.72
N VAL A 66 0.34 4.08 18.64
CA VAL A 66 -0.42 2.86 18.39
C VAL A 66 0.22 1.72 19.15
N GLN A 67 -0.56 0.99 19.93
CA GLN A 67 -0.09 -0.16 20.69
C GLN A 67 -0.34 -1.45 19.90
N VAL A 68 0.68 -2.30 19.78
CA VAL A 68 0.63 -3.58 19.07
C VAL A 68 1.20 -4.65 19.99
N MET A 69 0.42 -5.70 20.25
CA MET A 69 0.88 -6.86 21.01
C MET A 69 1.82 -7.71 20.15
N THR A 70 2.93 -8.17 20.74
CA THR A 70 3.79 -9.19 20.13
C THR A 70 3.58 -10.53 20.80
N TYR A 71 3.66 -11.58 20.01
CA TYR A 71 3.42 -12.96 20.42
C TYR A 71 4.69 -13.78 20.34
N ARG A 72 4.80 -14.82 21.16
CA ARG A 72 5.88 -15.81 21.08
C ARG A 72 5.54 -16.87 20.04
N TRP A 73 6.43 -17.14 19.09
CA TRP A 73 6.33 -18.34 18.27
C TRP A 73 6.94 -19.55 19.00
N PRO A 74 6.32 -20.74 18.97
CA PRO A 74 5.14 -21.11 18.18
C PRO A 74 3.77 -21.03 18.90
N ASP A 75 3.74 -20.93 20.22
CA ASP A 75 2.50 -21.06 21.01
C ASP A 75 1.56 -19.85 20.91
N LEU A 76 2.05 -18.75 20.33
CA LEU A 76 1.39 -17.45 20.19
C LEU A 76 0.90 -16.87 21.54
N GLU A 77 1.69 -17.05 22.59
CA GLU A 77 1.46 -16.39 23.87
C GLU A 77 1.81 -14.89 23.79
N PRO A 78 0.99 -13.99 24.33
CA PRO A 78 1.29 -12.57 24.34
C PRO A 78 2.50 -12.28 25.25
N GLN A 79 3.52 -11.61 24.71
CA GLN A 79 4.75 -11.31 25.43
C GLN A 79 4.84 -9.86 25.87
N ARG A 80 4.82 -8.94 24.91
CA ARG A 80 5.04 -7.52 25.16
C ARG A 80 4.19 -6.65 24.27
N LEU A 81 3.90 -5.46 24.75
CA LEU A 81 3.19 -4.44 24.02
C LEU A 81 4.22 -3.44 23.46
N VAL A 82 4.20 -3.25 22.15
CA VAL A 82 5.12 -2.37 21.41
C VAL A 82 4.32 -1.20 20.83
N HIS A 83 4.87 -0.01 20.94
CA HIS A 83 4.24 1.22 20.45
C HIS A 83 4.80 1.58 19.07
N TYR A 84 3.98 2.18 18.24
CA TYR A 84 4.33 2.63 16.90
C TYR A 84 3.73 4.01 16.64
N SER A 85 4.34 4.78 15.74
CA SER A 85 3.72 6.04 15.30
C SER A 85 2.41 5.75 14.55
N ARG A 86 1.41 6.60 14.77
CA ARG A 86 0.11 6.53 14.07
C ARG A 86 0.26 6.58 12.55
N ARG A 87 1.25 7.33 12.05
CA ARG A 87 1.55 7.43 10.61
C ARG A 87 2.06 6.13 10.00
N LEU A 88 2.52 5.18 10.82
CA LEU A 88 3.05 3.90 10.37
C LEU A 88 1.99 2.80 10.33
N LEU A 89 1.26 2.62 11.42
CA LEU A 89 0.36 1.47 11.59
C LEU A 89 -1.11 1.84 11.86
N GLN A 90 -1.47 3.12 11.86
CA GLN A 90 -2.87 3.56 12.02
C GLN A 90 -3.20 4.70 11.06
N MET A 91 -2.86 4.47 9.78
CA MET A 91 -3.32 5.30 8.67
C MET A 91 -4.77 4.99 8.31
N PRO A 92 -5.55 5.99 7.83
CA PRO A 92 -6.87 5.73 7.29
C PRO A 92 -6.79 4.87 6.02
N THR A 93 -7.73 3.93 5.88
CA THR A 93 -7.82 3.06 4.70
C THR A 93 -8.13 3.89 3.46
N ARG A 94 -7.23 3.85 2.47
CA ARG A 94 -7.37 4.53 1.18
C ARG A 94 -7.31 3.54 0.03
N HIS A 95 -8.47 3.16 -0.48
CA HIS A 95 -8.60 2.16 -1.55
C HIS A 95 -7.96 2.62 -2.86
N ASP A 96 -7.96 3.93 -3.15
CA ASP A 96 -7.34 4.52 -4.33
C ASP A 96 -5.82 4.26 -4.39
N ILE A 97 -5.12 4.45 -3.28
CA ILE A 97 -3.68 4.23 -3.18
C ILE A 97 -3.35 2.74 -3.23
N LEU A 98 -4.11 1.91 -2.49
CA LEU A 98 -3.91 0.46 -2.51
C LEU A 98 -4.12 -0.12 -3.91
N HIS A 99 -5.17 0.31 -4.61
CA HIS A 99 -5.43 -0.13 -5.98
C HIS A 99 -4.28 0.23 -6.92
N ARG A 100 -3.76 1.48 -6.85
CA ARG A 100 -2.62 1.90 -7.68
C ARG A 100 -1.37 1.06 -7.43
N ALA A 101 -1.05 0.76 -6.18
CA ALA A 101 0.11 -0.08 -5.84
C ALA A 101 -0.04 -1.50 -6.37
N VAL A 102 -1.22 -2.12 -6.20
CA VAL A 102 -1.46 -3.49 -6.67
C VAL A 102 -1.46 -3.59 -8.20
N VAL A 103 -2.01 -2.57 -8.90
CA VAL A 103 -1.93 -2.51 -10.37
C VAL A 103 -0.49 -2.34 -10.84
N TYR A 104 0.28 -1.44 -10.21
CA TYR A 104 1.70 -1.25 -10.48
C TYR A 104 2.52 -2.55 -10.34
N GLU A 105 2.29 -3.31 -9.26
CA GLU A 105 2.91 -4.63 -9.05
C GLU A 105 2.49 -5.65 -10.12
N GLY A 106 1.20 -5.68 -10.47
CA GLY A 106 0.66 -6.57 -11.50
C GLY A 106 1.20 -6.29 -12.90
N ASP A 107 1.33 -5.01 -13.26
CA ASP A 107 1.91 -4.56 -14.52
C ASP A 107 3.40 -4.91 -14.62
N SER A 108 4.15 -4.73 -13.53
CA SER A 108 5.58 -5.04 -13.45
C SER A 108 5.88 -6.54 -13.51
N THR A 109 4.98 -7.38 -12.98
CA THR A 109 5.12 -8.85 -13.01
C THR A 109 4.84 -9.44 -14.40
N ARG A 110 4.23 -8.67 -15.30
CA ARG A 110 3.77 -9.17 -16.60
C ARG A 110 4.93 -9.31 -17.60
N GLN A 111 5.13 -10.51 -18.14
CA GLN A 111 6.21 -10.80 -19.10
C GLN A 111 6.03 -10.14 -20.48
N GLY A 112 4.79 -9.98 -20.96
CA GLY A 112 4.52 -9.33 -22.24
C GLY A 112 5.06 -10.03 -23.50
N SER A 113 5.25 -11.36 -23.50
CA SER A 113 5.88 -12.14 -24.57
C SER A 113 5.00 -12.48 -25.78
N ALA A 114 3.74 -12.03 -25.82
CA ALA A 114 2.83 -12.31 -26.91
C ALA A 114 3.31 -11.66 -28.21
N SER A 115 3.48 -12.45 -29.27
CA SER A 115 3.97 -11.99 -30.57
C SER A 115 3.12 -12.55 -31.70
N THR A 116 2.91 -11.74 -32.73
CA THR A 116 2.27 -12.14 -33.98
C THR A 116 3.11 -11.65 -35.14
N LYS A 117 3.05 -12.37 -36.27
CA LYS A 117 3.79 -11.96 -37.46
C LYS A 117 3.05 -10.84 -38.17
N TRP A 118 3.72 -9.72 -38.41
CA TRP A 118 3.24 -8.75 -39.37
C TRP A 118 3.36 -9.31 -40.79
N ARG A 119 2.74 -8.63 -41.75
CA ARG A 119 2.82 -9.00 -43.18
C ARG A 119 4.28 -9.20 -43.64
N ASP A 120 5.21 -8.42 -43.11
CA ASP A 120 6.61 -8.43 -43.52
C ASP A 120 7.42 -9.56 -42.85
N ASP A 121 6.92 -10.10 -41.71
CA ASP A 121 7.53 -11.24 -41.00
C ASP A 121 7.02 -12.61 -41.51
N VAL A 122 5.92 -12.61 -42.27
CA VAL A 122 5.34 -13.83 -42.82
C VAL A 122 6.18 -14.31 -44.00
N HIS A 123 6.56 -15.59 -43.95
CA HIS A 123 7.37 -16.20 -45.00
C HIS A 123 6.66 -16.21 -46.37
N GLY A 124 7.33 -15.68 -47.40
CA GLY A 124 6.99 -15.86 -48.80
C GLY A 124 7.58 -14.78 -49.73
N SER A 125 7.06 -14.70 -50.96
CA SER A 125 7.42 -13.65 -51.93
C SER A 125 6.60 -12.36 -51.80
N HIS A 126 7.29 -11.22 -51.81
CA HIS A 126 6.72 -9.87 -51.93
C HIS A 126 6.28 -9.53 -53.37
N LYS A 127 6.36 -10.49 -54.30
CA LYS A 127 5.91 -10.32 -55.67
C LYS A 127 4.39 -10.16 -55.71
N LYS A 128 3.94 -9.21 -56.53
CA LYS A 128 2.52 -9.02 -56.82
C LYS A 128 1.91 -10.28 -57.44
N LEU A 129 0.76 -10.71 -56.92
CA LEU A 129 0.16 -11.99 -57.29
C LEU A 129 -0.38 -12.05 -58.73
N TYR A 130 -0.89 -10.94 -59.26
CA TYR A 130 -1.36 -10.82 -60.64
C TYR A 130 -1.34 -9.36 -61.10
N ALA A 131 -1.50 -9.14 -62.40
CA ALA A 131 -1.52 -7.82 -63.02
C ALA A 131 -2.60 -6.90 -62.41
N GLN A 132 -2.36 -5.58 -62.46
CA GLN A 132 -3.24 -4.57 -61.86
C GLN A 132 -4.65 -4.53 -62.48
N LYS A 133 -4.77 -4.95 -63.75
CA LYS A 133 -6.00 -4.97 -64.56
C LYS A 133 -5.98 -6.22 -65.44
N GLY A 134 -7.14 -6.59 -65.99
CA GLY A 134 -7.28 -7.71 -66.94
C GLY A 134 -7.56 -9.08 -66.32
N SER A 135 -7.51 -9.24 -65.00
CA SER A 135 -7.74 -10.53 -64.33
C SER A 135 -9.20 -10.82 -63.92
N GLY A 136 -10.09 -9.82 -63.98
CA GLY A 136 -11.48 -9.94 -63.50
C GLY A 136 -11.63 -10.11 -61.97
N ARG A 137 -10.54 -10.05 -61.20
CA ARG A 137 -10.50 -10.24 -59.75
C ARG A 137 -10.28 -8.90 -59.03
N ALA A 138 -10.64 -8.81 -57.75
CA ALA A 138 -10.27 -7.68 -56.90
C ALA A 138 -8.75 -7.44 -56.94
N ARG A 139 -8.28 -6.19 -56.84
CA ARG A 139 -6.83 -5.92 -56.90
C ARG A 139 -6.12 -6.52 -55.69
N ALA A 140 -4.97 -7.14 -55.90
CA ALA A 140 -4.15 -7.70 -54.82
C ALA A 140 -2.68 -7.31 -54.98
N GLY A 141 -2.01 -7.13 -53.84
CA GLY A 141 -0.56 -6.98 -53.75
C GLY A 141 0.11 -8.35 -53.61
N ASP A 142 0.88 -8.48 -52.54
CA ASP A 142 1.60 -9.68 -52.12
C ASP A 142 0.69 -10.70 -51.39
N LYS A 143 1.23 -11.90 -51.15
CA LYS A 143 0.49 -13.01 -50.52
C LYS A 143 0.26 -12.80 -49.02
N MET A 144 1.10 -12.01 -48.36
CA MET A 144 1.15 -11.83 -46.90
C MET A 144 0.15 -10.82 -46.38
N SER A 145 -0.63 -10.19 -47.27
CA SER A 145 -1.67 -9.24 -46.89
C SER A 145 -2.62 -9.84 -45.84
N PRO A 146 -2.94 -9.11 -44.76
CA PRO A 146 -3.82 -9.57 -43.68
C PRO A 146 -5.24 -9.91 -44.15
N VAL A 147 -5.67 -9.40 -45.31
CA VAL A 147 -6.96 -9.71 -45.93
C VAL A 147 -7.01 -11.16 -46.45
N ARG A 148 -5.85 -11.78 -46.66
CA ARG A 148 -5.73 -13.13 -47.23
C ARG A 148 -5.49 -14.17 -46.14
N ARG A 149 -5.98 -15.39 -46.38
CA ARG A 149 -5.67 -16.55 -45.54
C ARG A 149 -4.16 -16.84 -45.54
N GLY A 150 -3.58 -16.96 -44.36
CA GLY A 150 -2.14 -17.17 -44.18
C GLY A 150 -1.29 -15.90 -44.36
N GLY A 151 -1.92 -14.72 -44.45
CA GLY A 151 -1.24 -13.43 -44.32
C GLY A 151 -0.91 -13.08 -42.87
N GLY A 152 -0.20 -11.97 -42.67
CA GLY A 152 0.14 -11.45 -41.34
C GLY A 152 -1.06 -10.85 -40.61
N VAL A 153 -0.89 -10.53 -39.32
CA VAL A 153 -1.92 -9.87 -38.51
C VAL A 153 -1.63 -8.37 -38.46
N ALA A 154 -2.61 -7.51 -38.78
CA ALA A 154 -2.40 -6.06 -38.90
C ALA A 154 -2.14 -5.38 -37.54
N PHE A 155 -3.00 -5.63 -36.54
CA PHE A 155 -2.91 -5.06 -35.18
C PHE A 155 -2.84 -6.17 -34.14
N GLY A 156 -1.95 -7.14 -34.38
CA GLY A 156 -1.70 -8.22 -33.44
C GLY A 156 -0.76 -7.79 -32.32
N PRO A 157 -0.72 -8.54 -31.19
CA PRO A 157 0.21 -8.28 -30.11
C PRO A 157 1.65 -8.46 -30.58
N HIS A 158 2.52 -7.64 -29.99
CA HIS A 158 3.98 -7.75 -30.11
C HIS A 158 4.61 -7.70 -28.72
N PRO A 159 5.81 -8.30 -28.55
CA PRO A 159 6.52 -8.23 -27.29
C PRO A 159 6.72 -6.77 -26.89
N ARG A 160 6.22 -6.43 -25.70
CA ARG A 160 6.30 -5.06 -25.17
C ARG A 160 6.39 -5.08 -23.66
N ASP A 161 7.00 -4.05 -23.12
CA ASP A 161 6.97 -3.82 -21.68
C ASP A 161 5.59 -3.29 -21.27
N PHE A 162 5.05 -3.86 -20.19
CA PHE A 162 3.79 -3.47 -19.58
C PHE A 162 3.98 -2.71 -18.27
N SER A 163 5.23 -2.58 -17.79
CA SER A 163 5.53 -1.87 -16.56
C SER A 163 4.99 -0.44 -16.59
N THR A 164 4.45 0.00 -15.45
CA THR A 164 3.94 1.36 -15.24
C THR A 164 4.73 2.03 -14.13
N ASP A 165 4.85 3.36 -14.17
CA ASP A 165 5.58 4.09 -13.12
C ASP A 165 4.67 4.48 -11.96
N LEU A 166 5.14 4.29 -10.72
CA LEU A 166 4.48 4.77 -9.51
C LEU A 166 5.47 5.58 -8.65
N PRO A 167 5.13 6.83 -8.26
CA PRO A 167 6.00 7.61 -7.38
C PRO A 167 6.29 6.87 -6.08
N ARG A 168 7.57 6.77 -5.70
CA ARG A 168 8.02 6.01 -4.52
C ARG A 168 7.26 6.35 -3.23
N LYS A 169 6.96 7.63 -3.01
CA LYS A 169 6.20 8.09 -1.85
C LYS A 169 4.77 7.52 -1.80
N ILE A 170 4.14 7.33 -2.95
CA ILE A 170 2.79 6.74 -3.05
C ILE A 170 2.86 5.24 -2.76
N TYR A 171 3.89 4.56 -3.26
CA TYR A 171 4.11 3.14 -2.98
C TYR A 171 4.39 2.89 -1.49
N ASP A 172 5.26 3.69 -0.88
CA ASP A 172 5.54 3.63 0.56
C ASP A 172 4.28 3.89 1.41
N GLN A 173 3.46 4.85 0.98
CA GLN A 173 2.18 5.10 1.62
C GLN A 173 1.22 3.91 1.49
N ALA A 174 1.21 3.21 0.34
CA ALA A 174 0.37 2.03 0.14
C ALA A 174 0.73 0.90 1.11
N TRP A 175 2.02 0.63 1.32
CA TRP A 175 2.51 -0.34 2.30
C TRP A 175 1.96 -0.09 3.71
N ARG A 176 2.10 1.15 4.19
CA ARG A 176 1.65 1.52 5.54
C ARG A 176 0.14 1.47 5.67
N ILE A 177 -0.60 1.85 4.63
CA ILE A 177 -2.06 1.74 4.60
C ILE A 177 -2.51 0.28 4.62
N ALA A 178 -1.82 -0.60 3.89
CA ALA A 178 -2.11 -2.04 3.87
C ALA A 178 -1.87 -2.66 5.26
N LEU A 179 -0.73 -2.38 5.89
CA LEU A 179 -0.43 -2.84 7.25
C LEU A 179 -1.40 -2.27 8.29
N SER A 180 -1.74 -0.98 8.19
CA SER A 180 -2.72 -0.32 9.07
C SER A 180 -4.11 -0.98 8.94
N HIS A 181 -4.52 -1.29 7.71
CA HIS A 181 -5.77 -1.98 7.44
C HIS A 181 -5.80 -3.37 8.11
N ARG A 182 -4.71 -4.15 8.00
CA ARG A 182 -4.59 -5.45 8.68
C ARG A 182 -4.62 -5.33 10.19
N LEU A 183 -3.91 -4.35 10.75
CA LEU A 183 -3.92 -4.11 12.18
C LEU A 183 -5.32 -3.73 12.67
N SER A 184 -6.03 -2.84 11.96
CA SER A 184 -7.39 -2.41 12.32
C SER A 184 -8.41 -3.55 12.36
N ARG A 185 -8.16 -4.63 11.62
CA ARG A 185 -9.01 -5.83 11.55
C ARG A 185 -8.56 -6.94 12.49
N GLY A 186 -7.47 -6.76 13.23
CA GLY A 186 -6.86 -7.82 14.06
C GLY A 186 -6.29 -8.98 13.24
N GLU A 187 -5.96 -8.73 11.97
CA GLU A 187 -5.44 -9.73 11.02
C GLU A 187 -3.91 -9.73 10.94
N LEU A 188 -3.26 -8.70 11.52
CA LEU A 188 -1.82 -8.60 11.66
C LEU A 188 -1.37 -9.19 13.00
N ILE A 189 -0.59 -10.26 12.96
CA ILE A 189 -0.03 -10.94 14.13
C ILE A 189 1.49 -10.72 14.10
N VAL A 190 2.01 -10.02 15.10
CA VAL A 190 3.44 -9.73 15.21
C VAL A 190 4.09 -10.73 16.14
N VAL A 191 5.10 -11.44 15.65
CA VAL A 191 5.87 -12.43 16.42
C VAL A 191 7.17 -11.80 16.91
N ASP A 192 7.54 -11.99 18.17
CA ASP A 192 8.72 -11.35 18.75
C ASP A 192 10.04 -12.04 18.38
N ASN A 193 10.01 -13.36 18.26
CA ASN A 193 11.12 -14.23 17.88
C ASN A 193 11.04 -14.69 16.41
N THR A 194 12.08 -15.37 15.95
CA THR A 194 12.15 -15.97 14.61
C THR A 194 11.11 -17.07 14.44
N ILE A 195 10.48 -17.12 13.26
CA ILE A 195 9.51 -18.15 12.89
C ILE A 195 10.29 -19.35 12.35
N ASP A 196 10.59 -20.28 13.25
CA ASP A 196 11.32 -21.51 12.93
C ASP A 196 10.57 -22.75 13.38
N ILE A 197 10.98 -23.91 12.86
CA ILE A 197 10.50 -25.21 13.35
C ILE A 197 11.71 -25.98 13.88
N ASN A 198 11.55 -26.62 15.03
CA ASN A 198 12.54 -27.57 15.52
C ASN A 198 12.59 -28.79 14.57
N GLU A 199 13.78 -29.33 14.31
CA GLU A 199 14.00 -30.53 13.48
C GLU A 199 13.18 -31.74 13.96
N ALA A 200 12.92 -31.84 15.27
CA ALA A 200 12.11 -32.90 15.86
C ALA A 200 10.59 -32.72 15.67
N SER A 201 10.15 -31.63 15.05
CA SER A 201 8.73 -31.31 14.96
C SER A 201 8.02 -32.17 13.92
N SER A 202 6.77 -32.52 14.23
CA SER A 202 5.92 -33.30 13.32
C SER A 202 5.73 -32.55 12.01
N PRO A 203 5.71 -33.25 10.85
CA PRO A 203 5.36 -32.62 9.58
C PRO A 203 3.98 -31.96 9.64
N PHE A 204 3.06 -32.39 10.53
CA PHE A 204 1.72 -31.81 10.69
C PHE A 204 1.64 -30.59 11.60
N PHE A 205 2.78 -30.10 12.09
CA PHE A 205 2.85 -29.01 13.05
C PHE A 205 2.08 -27.75 12.63
N ILE A 206 2.30 -27.27 11.40
CA ILE A 206 1.64 -26.06 10.88
C ILE A 206 0.13 -26.25 10.77
N LYS A 207 -0.34 -27.42 10.33
CA LYS A 207 -1.77 -27.75 10.27
C LYS A 207 -2.38 -27.72 11.66
N ASN A 208 -1.72 -28.34 12.65
CA ASN A 208 -2.21 -28.37 14.02
C ASN A 208 -2.25 -26.97 14.63
N LEU A 209 -1.25 -26.13 14.38
CA LEU A 209 -1.23 -24.73 14.79
C LEU A 209 -2.40 -23.94 14.18
N ILE A 210 -2.60 -24.04 12.87
CA ILE A 210 -3.70 -23.37 12.16
C ILE A 210 -5.07 -23.85 12.68
N GLN A 211 -5.21 -25.14 13.01
CA GLN A 211 -6.44 -25.69 13.57
C GLN A 211 -6.67 -25.25 15.02
N ALA A 212 -5.63 -25.30 15.86
CA ALA A 212 -5.69 -24.91 17.27
C ALA A 212 -6.12 -23.45 17.45
N HIS A 213 -5.61 -22.54 16.61
CA HIS A 213 -6.00 -21.13 16.64
C HIS A 213 -7.29 -20.82 15.86
N GLY A 214 -7.97 -21.83 15.31
CA GLY A 214 -9.22 -21.65 14.55
C GLY A 214 -9.02 -20.85 13.25
N TRP A 215 -7.84 -20.91 12.66
CA TRP A 215 -7.50 -20.15 11.46
C TRP A 215 -8.01 -20.81 10.18
N TYR A 216 -8.16 -22.13 10.21
CA TYR A 216 -8.53 -22.96 9.06
C TYR A 216 -9.79 -22.50 8.31
N HIS A 217 -10.84 -22.11 9.02
CA HIS A 217 -12.12 -21.68 8.42
C HIS A 217 -12.21 -20.18 8.12
N LYS A 218 -11.23 -19.39 8.57
CA LYS A 218 -11.24 -17.93 8.48
C LYS A 218 -10.33 -17.42 7.34
N GLY A 219 -10.09 -18.26 6.34
CA GLY A 219 -9.24 -17.97 5.19
C GLY A 219 -7.78 -18.40 5.36
N ARG A 220 -6.93 -17.92 4.46
CA ARG A 220 -5.52 -18.32 4.34
C ARG A 220 -4.60 -17.46 5.20
N SER A 221 -3.42 -17.95 5.56
CA SER A 221 -2.40 -17.20 6.32
C SER A 221 -1.12 -17.00 5.52
N THR A 222 -0.53 -15.81 5.59
CA THR A 222 0.84 -15.56 5.10
C THR A 222 1.78 -15.49 6.30
N PHE A 223 2.90 -16.21 6.26
CA PHE A 223 4.01 -16.11 7.19
C PHE A 223 5.13 -15.30 6.54
N VAL A 224 5.64 -14.28 7.25
CA VAL A 224 6.70 -13.41 6.77
C VAL A 224 7.91 -13.51 7.68
N THR A 225 9.02 -14.01 7.13
CA THR A 225 10.30 -14.21 7.81
C THR A 225 11.31 -13.17 7.37
N LEU A 226 12.21 -12.78 8.28
CA LEU A 226 13.32 -11.88 7.95
C LEU A 226 14.35 -12.58 7.05
N GLU A 227 14.68 -13.82 7.40
CA GLU A 227 15.60 -14.69 6.68
C GLU A 227 14.84 -15.91 6.13
N PRO A 228 15.24 -16.45 4.97
CA PRO A 228 14.64 -17.66 4.43
C PRO A 228 14.98 -18.86 5.33
N ASN A 229 13.95 -19.55 5.82
CA ASN A 229 14.09 -20.84 6.46
C ASN A 229 13.48 -21.92 5.56
N GLU A 230 14.33 -22.71 4.91
CA GLU A 230 13.92 -23.76 3.98
C GLU A 230 13.06 -24.83 4.67
N MET A 231 13.45 -25.26 5.87
CA MET A 231 12.71 -26.26 6.64
C MET A 231 11.28 -25.79 6.96
N PHE A 232 11.15 -24.51 7.33
CA PHE A 232 9.83 -23.91 7.57
C PHE A 232 9.04 -23.76 6.26
N SER A 233 9.67 -23.31 5.19
CA SER A 233 9.04 -23.15 3.87
C SER A 233 8.49 -24.49 3.36
N ASP A 234 9.30 -25.55 3.38
CA ASP A 234 8.92 -26.90 2.95
C ASP A 234 7.78 -27.46 3.79
N ALA A 235 7.80 -27.22 5.10
CA ALA A 235 6.72 -27.64 5.99
C ALA A 235 5.40 -26.92 5.64
N VAL A 236 5.45 -25.63 5.31
CA VAL A 236 4.28 -24.84 4.92
C VAL A 236 3.77 -25.26 3.53
N GLU A 237 4.65 -25.48 2.55
CA GLU A 237 4.29 -25.89 1.19
C GLU A 237 3.55 -27.23 1.15
N LYS A 238 3.92 -28.18 2.02
CA LYS A 238 3.20 -29.47 2.17
C LYS A 238 1.72 -29.31 2.52
N PHE A 239 1.32 -28.21 3.16
CA PHE A 239 -0.08 -27.91 3.49
C PHE A 239 -0.82 -27.05 2.46
N GLY A 240 -0.18 -26.79 1.32
CA GLY A 240 -0.80 -26.23 0.13
C GLY A 240 -1.41 -24.85 0.34
N ASN A 241 -2.60 -24.62 -0.25
CA ASN A 241 -3.21 -23.30 -0.39
C ASN A 241 -3.58 -22.60 0.93
N HIS A 242 -3.55 -23.26 2.09
CA HIS A 242 -3.98 -22.65 3.36
C HIS A 242 -2.94 -21.68 3.95
N ALA A 243 -1.66 -21.91 3.69
CA ALA A 243 -0.58 -21.09 4.20
C ALA A 243 0.47 -20.82 3.11
N ARG A 244 1.21 -19.72 3.25
CA ARG A 244 2.36 -19.43 2.39
C ARG A 244 3.43 -18.73 3.21
N THR A 245 4.68 -19.12 3.00
CA THR A 245 5.85 -18.43 3.54
C THR A 245 6.42 -17.49 2.48
N ILE A 246 6.80 -16.28 2.87
CA ILE A 246 7.42 -15.28 2.00
C ILE A 246 8.50 -14.56 2.82
N CYS A 247 9.68 -14.36 2.24
CA CYS A 247 10.73 -13.53 2.86
C CYS A 247 10.37 -12.04 2.75
N VAL A 248 10.93 -11.20 3.62
CA VAL A 248 10.70 -9.74 3.57
C VAL A 248 11.06 -9.12 2.20
N GLU A 249 12.04 -9.68 1.51
CA GLU A 249 12.57 -9.14 0.25
C GLU A 249 11.65 -9.40 -0.94
N ASP A 250 10.91 -10.52 -0.91
CA ASP A 250 9.93 -10.91 -1.93
C ASP A 250 8.49 -10.52 -1.55
N LEU A 251 8.33 -9.72 -0.48
CA LEU A 251 7.02 -9.31 -0.01
C LEU A 251 6.53 -8.08 -0.81
N ASP A 252 5.27 -8.14 -1.25
CA ASP A 252 4.58 -7.08 -1.99
C ASP A 252 3.34 -6.58 -1.24
N VAL A 253 2.81 -5.41 -1.60
CA VAL A 253 1.54 -4.90 -1.07
C VAL A 253 0.41 -5.87 -1.39
N LYS A 254 0.40 -6.45 -2.58
CA LYS A 254 -0.54 -7.52 -2.96
C LYS A 254 -0.45 -8.71 -2.00
N ASN A 255 0.74 -9.17 -1.62
CA ASN A 255 0.92 -10.32 -0.73
C ASN A 255 0.38 -10.03 0.68
N VAL A 256 0.53 -8.79 1.16
CA VAL A 256 -0.07 -8.31 2.42
C VAL A 256 -1.61 -8.33 2.37
N LEU A 257 -2.21 -8.09 1.19
CA LEU A 257 -3.66 -7.98 1.00
C LEU A 257 -4.36 -9.28 0.53
N GLU A 258 -3.62 -10.27 0.02
CA GLU A 258 -4.20 -11.46 -0.63
C GLU A 258 -4.85 -12.46 0.35
N ARG A 259 -4.17 -12.73 1.47
CA ARG A 259 -4.61 -13.75 2.44
C ARG A 259 -5.42 -13.13 3.57
N ALA A 260 -6.05 -13.93 4.43
CA ALA A 260 -6.87 -13.38 5.51
C ALA A 260 -6.02 -12.83 6.65
N ARG A 261 -4.86 -13.44 6.92
CA ARG A 261 -3.97 -13.07 8.02
C ARG A 261 -2.54 -12.90 7.57
N LEU A 262 -1.84 -12.02 8.27
CA LEU A 262 -0.42 -11.80 8.11
C LEU A 262 0.28 -12.04 9.45
N VAL A 263 1.05 -13.12 9.53
CA VAL A 263 1.94 -13.43 10.65
C VAL A 263 3.33 -12.96 10.25
N ILE A 264 3.88 -11.98 10.96
CA ILE A 264 5.15 -11.36 10.60
C ILE A 264 6.07 -11.28 11.81
N GLU A 265 7.35 -11.57 11.60
CA GLU A 265 8.37 -11.31 12.62
C GLU A 265 8.48 -9.82 12.93
N LYS A 266 8.75 -9.48 14.18
CA LYS A 266 8.91 -8.10 14.62
C LYS A 266 10.02 -7.39 13.84
N ASN A 267 11.15 -8.07 13.65
CA ASN A 267 12.29 -7.51 12.92
C ASN A 267 11.96 -7.32 11.44
N ALA A 268 11.21 -8.26 10.83
CA ALA A 268 10.70 -8.14 9.47
C ALA A 268 9.78 -6.92 9.31
N LEU A 269 8.82 -6.74 10.24
CA LEU A 269 7.95 -5.57 10.26
C LEU A 269 8.74 -4.27 10.38
N HIS A 270 9.78 -4.24 11.21
CA HIS A 270 10.65 -3.06 11.37
C HIS A 270 11.42 -2.75 10.08
N LYS A 271 11.94 -3.77 9.38
CA LYS A 271 12.63 -3.61 8.07
C LYS A 271 11.69 -2.98 7.03
N ILE A 272 10.45 -3.47 6.94
CA ILE A 272 9.41 -2.95 6.02
C ILE A 272 9.03 -1.50 6.37
N LEU A 273 8.76 -1.20 7.64
CA LEU A 273 8.38 0.14 8.05
C LEU A 273 9.52 1.14 7.83
N LEU A 274 10.78 0.72 7.98
CA LEU A 274 11.94 1.53 7.68
C LEU A 274 12.08 1.80 6.17
N SER A 275 11.98 0.77 5.33
CA SER A 275 12.13 0.89 3.87
C SER A 275 11.05 1.77 3.25
N HIS A 276 9.82 1.69 3.78
CA HIS A 276 8.63 2.39 3.30
C HIS A 276 8.26 3.60 4.14
N SER A 277 9.24 4.43 4.52
CA SER A 277 9.03 5.67 5.29
C SER A 277 9.58 6.93 4.60
N THR A 278 9.86 6.89 3.30
CA THR A 278 10.58 7.98 2.60
C THR A 278 9.81 9.30 2.50
N ASP A 279 8.48 9.26 2.63
CA ASP A 279 7.62 10.44 2.65
C ASP A 279 7.48 11.09 4.03
N LEU A 280 7.89 10.38 5.10
CA LEU A 280 7.79 10.88 6.47
C LEU A 280 9.03 11.71 6.86
N PRO A 281 8.88 12.75 7.69
CA PRO A 281 10.02 13.43 8.28
C PRO A 281 10.77 12.46 9.20
N LYS A 282 12.11 12.58 9.28
CA LYS A 282 12.99 11.72 10.12
C LYS A 282 12.62 11.67 11.62
N VAL A 283 11.70 12.53 12.07
CA VAL A 283 11.19 12.61 13.44
C VAL A 283 10.18 11.48 13.75
N ASP A 284 9.56 10.88 12.74
CA ASP A 284 8.63 9.75 12.90
C ASP A 284 9.40 8.44 13.11
N THR A 285 10.01 8.27 14.29
CA THR A 285 10.73 7.05 14.68
C THR A 285 9.79 5.98 15.25
N LEU A 286 10.15 4.70 15.08
CA LEU A 286 9.53 3.58 15.79
C LEU A 286 9.67 3.81 17.31
N PHE A 287 8.56 4.03 18.02
CA PHE A 287 8.57 4.28 19.46
C PHE A 287 8.46 2.96 20.22
N SER A 288 9.54 2.25 20.55
CA SER A 288 9.37 1.15 21.50
C SER A 288 9.18 1.68 22.92
N PRO A 289 8.13 1.27 23.64
CA PRO A 289 7.83 1.64 25.01
C PRO A 289 8.57 0.72 25.97
N SER A 290 9.90 0.70 25.97
CA SER A 290 10.51 0.06 27.13
C SER A 290 10.18 0.93 28.36
N ALA A 291 9.66 0.34 29.43
CA ALA A 291 9.48 1.02 30.72
C ALA A 291 10.81 1.63 31.25
N SER A 292 11.96 1.20 30.69
CA SER A 292 13.29 1.75 30.94
C SER A 292 13.62 3.06 30.20
N GLY A 293 12.73 3.59 29.35
CA GLY A 293 13.01 4.79 28.56
C GLY A 293 14.12 4.60 27.51
N GLU A 294 14.56 3.35 27.27
CA GLU A 294 15.48 3.06 26.19
C GLU A 294 14.81 3.36 24.85
N LYS A 295 15.37 4.34 24.13
CA LYS A 295 15.13 4.50 22.70
C LYS A 295 15.49 3.18 22.04
N VAL A 296 14.50 2.36 21.67
CA VAL A 296 14.75 1.34 20.66
C VAL A 296 15.24 2.11 19.44
N TYR A 297 16.49 1.80 19.13
CA TYR A 297 17.43 2.52 18.29
C TYR A 297 16.79 3.49 17.29
N PRO A 298 17.34 4.72 17.08
CA PRO A 298 17.35 5.20 15.71
C PRO A 298 18.05 4.08 14.95
N LEU A 299 17.32 3.31 14.13
CA LEU A 299 17.88 2.20 13.37
C LEU A 299 19.07 2.76 12.59
N LYS A 300 20.28 2.61 13.15
CA LYS A 300 21.49 3.17 12.57
C LYS A 300 21.78 2.30 11.37
N PHE A 301 21.39 2.79 10.20
CA PHE A 301 21.65 2.22 8.87
C PHE A 301 23.10 1.72 8.70
N SER A 302 24.06 2.28 9.44
CA SER A 302 25.47 1.89 9.39
C SER A 302 25.78 0.51 9.96
N ARG A 303 24.97 -0.05 10.88
CA ARG A 303 25.22 -1.39 11.45
C ARG A 303 24.57 -2.54 10.67
N LEU A 304 23.47 -2.30 9.96
CA LEU A 304 22.79 -3.33 9.16
C LEU A 304 23.36 -3.48 7.74
N ARG A 305 23.98 -2.45 7.15
CA ARG A 305 24.72 -2.61 5.89
C ARG A 305 26.03 -3.38 6.06
N ALA A 306 26.77 -3.15 7.14
CA ALA A 306 28.08 -3.77 7.36
C ALA A 306 28.02 -5.29 7.56
N THR A 307 26.88 -5.83 7.97
CA THR A 307 26.64 -7.27 8.10
C THR A 307 26.14 -7.93 6.80
N TRP A 308 25.75 -7.15 5.79
CA TRP A 308 25.10 -7.66 4.56
C TRP A 308 25.94 -7.45 3.29
N GLU A 309 27.07 -6.74 3.35
CA GLU A 309 28.04 -6.63 2.25
C GLU A 309 29.23 -7.61 2.38
N ASN A 310 29.23 -8.49 3.40
CA ASN A 310 30.28 -9.50 3.64
C ASN A 310 29.78 -10.95 3.63
N VAL A 311 28.68 -11.22 2.92
CA VAL A 311 28.25 -12.56 2.48
C VAL A 311 28.03 -12.48 0.98
#